data_AF-A0A960W6G2-F1
#
_entry.id   AF-A0A960W6G2-F1
#
_cell.length_a   1.000
_cell.length_b   1.000
_cell.length_c   1.000
_cell.angle_alpha   90.00
_cell.angle_beta   90.00
_cell.angle_gamma   90.00
#
_symmetry.space_group_name_H-M   'P 1'
#
loop_
_entity.id
_entity.type
_entity.pdbx_description
1 polymer ?
#
loop_
_entity_poly.entity_id
_entity_poly.type
_entity_poly.pdbx_seq_one_letter_code
_entity_poly.pdbx_strand_id
1 'polypeptide(L)'
;MSINTEENNKKPSEEKINAIIMRCSVLAGVADINPIVGADVAGVAGCQLKMFYDIASEYDVSVTKERFTELLGTLATGIGGWALTIFGATAMIKAFPGIASILLFWQPPLVAAFTWAMGQILKIYFPLIKEGKTWDKTEMQEAMKIAYENAKKINWKSELKNSFKFKKD
;
A
#
# COMPACT_ATOMS: atom_id res chain seq x y z
N MET A 1 4.38 30.68 -36.86
CA MET A 1 4.48 30.65 -35.39
C MET A 1 4.22 29.22 -34.97
N SER A 2 5.28 28.44 -34.85
CA SER A 2 5.20 27.00 -34.55
C SER A 2 4.98 26.86 -33.04
N ILE A 3 3.80 26.39 -32.66
CA ILE A 3 3.47 26.02 -31.29
C ILE A 3 4.32 24.79 -30.96
N ASN A 4 5.37 24.98 -30.15
CA ASN A 4 6.09 23.92 -29.47
C ASN A 4 5.14 23.28 -28.45
N THR A 5 4.29 22.35 -28.89
CA THR A 5 3.76 21.30 -28.03
C THR A 5 4.86 20.25 -27.84
N GLU A 6 5.89 20.61 -27.07
CA GLU A 6 6.54 19.61 -26.23
C GLU A 6 5.50 19.26 -25.17
N GLU A 7 4.70 18.22 -25.45
CA GLU A 7 4.04 17.47 -24.40
C GLU A 7 5.11 17.18 -23.35
N ASN A 8 4.93 17.79 -22.19
CA ASN A 8 5.79 17.65 -21.03
C ASN A 8 5.62 16.21 -20.53
N ASN A 9 6.25 15.25 -21.23
CA ASN A 9 6.19 13.82 -20.96
C ASN A 9 7.04 13.53 -19.72
N LYS A 10 6.54 14.01 -18.58
CA LYS A 10 7.14 13.83 -17.28
C LYS A 10 7.00 12.36 -16.92
N LYS A 11 8.05 11.59 -17.18
CA LYS A 11 8.14 10.20 -16.76
C LYS A 11 7.84 10.11 -15.25
N PRO A 12 7.02 9.15 -14.80
CA PRO A 12 6.74 8.96 -13.38
C PRO A 12 8.04 8.87 -12.59
N SER A 13 8.15 9.67 -11.52
CA SER A 13 9.35 9.66 -10.70
C SER A 13 9.36 8.43 -9.81
N GLU A 14 10.13 7.42 -10.21
CA GLU A 14 10.28 6.18 -9.44
C GLU A 14 10.74 6.45 -8.00
N GLU A 15 11.61 7.45 -7.82
CA GLU A 15 12.08 7.89 -6.50
C GLU A 15 10.92 8.40 -5.63
N LYS A 16 10.07 9.29 -6.16
CA LYS A 16 8.89 9.79 -5.44
C LYS A 16 7.91 8.68 -5.14
N ILE A 17 7.64 7.80 -6.10
CA ILE A 17 6.74 6.66 -5.91
C ILE A 17 7.25 5.76 -4.79
N ASN A 18 8.53 5.40 -4.80
CA ASN A 18 9.12 4.57 -3.74
C ASN A 18 9.06 5.27 -2.36
N ALA A 19 9.24 6.59 -2.30
CA ALA A 19 9.11 7.38 -1.07
C ALA A 19 7.66 7.39 -0.54
N ILE A 20 6.67 7.56 -1.42
CA ILE A 20 5.24 7.47 -1.08
C ILE A 20 4.92 6.08 -0.50
N ILE A 21 5.36 5.02 -1.17
CA ILE A 21 5.17 3.64 -0.74
C ILE A 21 5.76 3.43 0.64
N MET A 22 7.02 3.82 0.84
CA MET A 22 7.69 3.65 2.12
C MET A 22 6.97 4.39 3.26
N ARG A 23 6.67 5.66 3.05
CA ARG A 23 5.98 6.49 4.05
C ARG A 23 4.63 5.90 4.43
N CYS A 24 3.81 5.53 3.45
CA CYS A 24 2.48 5.00 3.72
C CYS A 24 2.54 3.61 4.35
N SER A 25 3.55 2.80 4.03
CA SER A 25 3.76 1.49 4.65
C SER A 25 4.10 1.60 6.13
N VAL A 26 5.02 2.52 6.49
CA VAL A 26 5.35 2.79 7.89
C VAL A 26 4.16 3.35 8.64
N LEU A 27 3.48 4.35 8.07
CA LEU A 27 2.32 4.97 8.71
C LEU A 27 1.16 3.99 8.89
N ALA A 28 0.94 3.07 7.94
CA ALA A 28 -0.05 2.01 8.08
C ALA A 28 0.32 1.07 9.24
N GLY A 29 1.58 0.63 9.34
CA GLY A 29 2.04 -0.16 10.49
C GLY A 29 1.84 0.58 11.82
N VAL A 30 2.16 1.87 11.89
CA VAL A 30 1.94 2.67 13.10
C VAL A 30 0.45 2.84 13.42
N ALA A 31 -0.39 3.07 12.42
CA ALA A 31 -1.84 3.23 12.60
C ALA A 31 -2.49 1.97 13.18
N ASP A 32 -1.97 0.79 12.83
CA ASP A 32 -2.45 -0.51 13.32
C ASP A 32 -2.29 -0.70 14.84
N ILE A 33 -1.35 0.03 15.46
CA ILE A 33 -1.11 -0.02 16.92
C ILE A 33 -2.25 0.67 17.71
N ASN A 34 -3.13 1.42 17.03
CA ASN A 34 -4.16 2.20 17.70
C ASN A 34 -5.12 1.31 18.52
N PRO A 35 -5.27 1.53 19.85
CA PRO A 35 -6.13 0.71 20.69
C PRO A 35 -7.63 0.96 20.46
N ILE A 36 -8.01 2.09 19.85
CA ILE A 36 -9.40 2.42 19.56
C ILE A 36 -9.94 1.49 18.48
N VAL A 37 -10.98 0.72 18.81
CA VAL A 37 -11.64 -0.22 17.90
C VAL A 37 -12.11 0.50 16.63
N GLY A 38 -11.64 0.06 15.47
CA GLY A 38 -12.02 0.60 14.16
C GLY A 38 -11.16 1.78 13.69
N ALA A 39 -10.52 2.53 14.59
CA ALA A 39 -9.64 3.64 14.22
C ALA A 39 -8.31 3.17 13.63
N ASP A 40 -7.84 2.00 14.06
CA ASP A 40 -6.74 1.25 13.45
C ASP A 40 -7.03 0.95 11.97
N VAL A 41 -8.16 0.31 11.70
CA VAL A 41 -8.60 -0.08 10.36
C VAL A 41 -8.74 1.15 9.46
N ALA A 42 -9.40 2.19 9.97
CA ALA A 42 -9.59 3.44 9.24
C ALA A 42 -8.25 4.13 8.96
N GLY A 43 -7.30 4.12 9.90
CA GLY A 43 -5.97 4.69 9.72
C GLY A 43 -5.15 3.96 8.65
N VAL A 44 -5.17 2.62 8.68
CA VAL A 44 -4.51 1.78 7.66
C VAL A 44 -5.12 2.02 6.29
N ALA A 45 -6.44 1.94 6.17
CA ALA A 45 -7.16 2.16 4.91
C ALA A 45 -6.94 3.59 4.38
N GLY A 46 -6.88 4.59 5.27
CA GLY A 46 -6.56 5.97 4.92
C GLY A 46 -5.15 6.12 4.35
N CYS A 47 -4.14 5.48 4.95
CA CYS A 47 -2.77 5.47 4.41
C CYS A 47 -2.71 4.82 3.03
N GLN A 48 -3.40 3.69 2.87
CA GLN A 48 -3.51 2.93 1.64
C GLN A 48 -4.22 3.71 0.52
N LEU A 49 -5.33 4.39 0.86
CA LEU A 49 -6.08 5.24 -0.07
C LEU A 49 -5.24 6.44 -0.51
N LYS A 50 -4.53 7.09 0.43
CA LYS A 50 -3.64 8.19 0.10
C LYS A 50 -2.53 7.76 -0.85
N MET A 51 -1.88 6.62 -0.57
CA MET A 51 -0.85 6.04 -1.44
C MET A 51 -1.40 5.77 -2.84
N PHE A 52 -2.61 5.24 -2.94
CA PHE A 52 -3.28 4.98 -4.20
C PHE A 52 -3.45 6.27 -5.03
N TYR A 53 -3.97 7.35 -4.44
CA TYR A 53 -4.11 8.64 -5.12
C TYR A 53 -2.77 9.28 -5.48
N ASP A 54 -1.82 9.30 -4.55
CA ASP A 54 -0.51 9.93 -4.76
C ASP A 54 0.24 9.25 -5.91
N ILE A 55 0.25 7.91 -5.97
CA ILE A 55 0.91 7.17 -7.04
C ILE A 55 0.13 7.33 -8.36
N ALA A 56 -1.21 7.28 -8.34
CA ALA A 56 -2.01 7.52 -9.54
C ALA A 56 -1.68 8.87 -10.18
N SER A 57 -1.51 9.90 -9.36
CA SER A 57 -1.11 11.24 -9.80
C SER A 57 0.28 11.27 -10.44
N GLU A 58 1.24 10.47 -10.00
CA GLU A 58 2.57 10.39 -10.65
C GLU A 58 2.51 9.70 -12.01
N TYR A 59 1.46 8.92 -12.29
CA TYR A 59 1.20 8.32 -13.60
C TYR A 59 0.19 9.12 -14.45
N ASP A 60 -0.31 10.26 -13.98
CA ASP A 60 -1.40 11.04 -14.60
C ASP A 60 -2.71 10.24 -14.79
N VAL A 61 -2.99 9.31 -13.88
CA VAL A 61 -4.21 8.49 -13.91
C VAL A 61 -5.25 9.07 -12.95
N SER A 62 -6.43 9.40 -13.47
CA SER A 62 -7.59 9.76 -12.65
C SER A 62 -8.24 8.52 -12.06
N VAL A 63 -8.48 8.53 -10.75
CA VAL A 63 -8.99 7.36 -10.02
C VAL A 63 -10.10 7.75 -9.05
N THR A 64 -10.95 6.78 -8.70
CA THR A 64 -12.03 6.96 -7.74
C THR A 64 -11.84 6.09 -6.50
N LYS A 65 -12.60 6.40 -5.45
CA LYS A 65 -12.58 5.62 -4.21
C LYS A 65 -13.14 4.21 -4.43
N GLU A 66 -14.14 4.07 -5.30
CA GLU A 66 -14.74 2.80 -5.66
C GLU A 66 -13.68 1.88 -6.28
N ARG A 67 -12.88 2.42 -7.20
CA ARG A 67 -11.78 1.68 -7.84
C ARG A 67 -10.71 1.27 -6.83
N PHE A 68 -10.40 2.13 -5.87
CA PHE A 68 -9.54 1.75 -4.74
C PHE A 68 -10.13 0.58 -3.96
N THR A 69 -11.41 0.62 -3.59
CA THR A 69 -12.04 -0.46 -2.80
C THR A 69 -12.09 -1.79 -3.55
N GLU A 70 -12.35 -1.77 -4.85
CA GLU A 70 -12.32 -2.97 -5.71
C GLU A 70 -10.91 -3.59 -5.78
N LEU A 71 -9.90 -2.74 -5.98
CA LEU A 71 -8.50 -3.17 -6.02
C LEU A 71 -8.08 -3.72 -4.66
N LEU A 72 -8.32 -2.98 -3.57
CA LEU A 72 -7.99 -3.41 -2.23
C LEU A 72 -8.63 -4.76 -1.89
N GLY A 73 -9.90 -4.96 -2.25
CA GLY A 73 -10.59 -6.25 -2.06
C GLY A 73 -9.93 -7.37 -2.85
N THR A 74 -9.58 -7.13 -4.11
CA THR A 74 -8.88 -8.10 -4.96
C THR A 74 -7.52 -8.50 -4.37
N LEU A 75 -6.72 -7.53 -3.94
CA LEU A 75 -5.39 -7.76 -3.37
C LEU A 75 -5.47 -8.46 -2.01
N ALA A 76 -6.44 -8.09 -1.17
CA ALA A 76 -6.70 -8.74 0.11
C ALA A 76 -7.06 -10.23 -0.07
N THR A 77 -7.83 -10.59 -1.10
CA THR A 77 -8.13 -11.99 -1.42
C THR A 77 -6.88 -12.76 -1.86
N GLY A 78 -5.95 -12.14 -2.58
CA GLY A 78 -4.74 -12.80 -3.09
C GLY A 78 -3.82 -13.36 -2.01
N ILE A 79 -3.83 -12.76 -0.83
CA ILE A 79 -3.09 -13.25 0.36
C ILE A 79 -3.95 -14.10 1.31
N GLY A 80 -5.03 -14.69 0.80
CA GLY A 80 -5.88 -15.60 1.56
C GLY A 80 -6.94 -14.92 2.43
N GLY A 81 -7.34 -13.69 2.12
CA GLY A 81 -8.31 -12.94 2.92
C GLY A 81 -7.74 -12.43 4.25
N TRP A 82 -6.43 -12.53 4.43
CA TRP A 82 -5.71 -12.18 5.66
C TRP A 82 -6.02 -10.76 6.17
N ALA A 83 -6.27 -9.80 5.27
CA ALA A 83 -6.62 -8.44 5.65
C ALA A 83 -7.99 -8.40 6.35
N LEU A 84 -8.95 -9.21 5.87
CA LEU A 84 -10.25 -9.38 6.52
C LEU A 84 -10.11 -10.07 7.88
N THR A 85 -9.18 -11.02 8.03
CA THR A 85 -8.92 -11.65 9.33
C THR A 85 -8.17 -10.73 10.29
N ILE A 86 -7.27 -9.85 9.84
CA ILE A 86 -6.66 -8.81 10.69
C ILE A 86 -7.73 -7.87 11.24
N PHE A 87 -8.59 -7.35 10.38
CA PHE A 87 -9.59 -6.35 10.77
C PHE A 87 -10.78 -6.98 11.53
N GLY A 88 -11.08 -8.26 11.28
CA GLY A 88 -12.09 -9.02 12.03
C GLY A 88 -11.58 -9.57 13.37
N ALA A 89 -10.32 -10.01 13.44
CA ALA A 89 -9.73 -10.55 14.67
C ALA A 89 -9.40 -9.45 15.69
N THR A 90 -9.02 -8.26 15.25
CA THR A 90 -8.81 -7.09 16.13
C THR A 90 -10.07 -6.72 16.92
N ALA A 91 -11.26 -6.80 16.32
CA ALA A 91 -12.53 -6.52 17.00
C ALA A 91 -12.88 -7.56 18.09
N MET A 92 -12.67 -8.86 17.83
CA MET A 92 -12.94 -9.91 18.81
C MET A 92 -11.86 -10.00 19.91
N ILE A 93 -10.61 -9.66 19.59
CA ILE A 93 -9.47 -9.87 20.50
C ILE A 93 -9.20 -8.64 21.38
N LYS A 94 -9.47 -7.41 20.90
CA LYS A 94 -9.45 -6.21 21.76
C LYS A 94 -10.50 -6.25 22.88
N ALA A 95 -11.50 -7.13 22.78
CA ALA A 95 -12.46 -7.40 23.85
C ALA A 95 -11.88 -8.28 24.99
N PHE A 96 -10.76 -8.98 24.76
CA PHE A 96 -10.12 -9.86 25.74
C PHE A 96 -8.72 -9.35 26.15
N PRO A 97 -8.56 -8.77 27.35
CA PRO A 97 -7.34 -8.05 27.74
C PRO A 97 -6.06 -8.90 27.84
N GLY A 98 -6.15 -10.24 27.83
CA GLY A 98 -4.99 -11.14 27.90
C GLY A 98 -4.35 -11.52 26.56
N ILE A 99 -5.05 -11.36 25.43
CA ILE A 99 -4.58 -11.79 24.09
C ILE A 99 -4.11 -10.59 23.25
N ALA A 100 -4.58 -9.38 23.58
CA ALA A 100 -4.25 -8.14 22.88
C ALA A 100 -2.73 -7.83 22.79
N SER A 101 -1.95 -8.26 23.80
CA SER A 101 -0.52 -7.99 23.91
C SER A 101 0.33 -8.62 22.80
N ILE A 102 -0.07 -9.79 22.31
CA ILE A 102 0.70 -10.55 21.30
C ILE A 102 0.50 -9.94 19.90
N LEU A 103 -0.70 -9.43 19.62
CA LEU A 103 -1.03 -8.80 18.34
C LEU A 103 -0.31 -7.45 18.15
N LEU A 104 -0.16 -6.68 19.23
CA LEU A 104 0.52 -5.38 19.22
C LEU A 104 1.97 -5.47 18.70
N PHE A 105 2.62 -6.64 18.80
CA PHE A 105 4.01 -6.82 18.38
C PHE A 105 4.16 -7.44 16.98
N TRP A 106 3.28 -8.35 16.60
CA TRP A 106 3.39 -9.12 15.34
C TRP A 106 2.64 -8.50 14.17
N GLN A 107 1.51 -7.82 14.43
CA GLN A 107 0.62 -7.32 13.38
C GLN A 107 1.18 -6.09 12.64
N PRO A 108 1.76 -5.07 13.31
CA PRO A 108 2.22 -3.85 12.63
C PRO A 108 3.24 -4.08 11.50
N PRO A 109 4.27 -4.94 11.67
CA PRO A 109 5.21 -5.25 10.58
C PRO A 109 4.53 -5.89 9.36
N LEU A 110 3.51 -6.71 9.58
CA LEU A 110 2.78 -7.37 8.51
C LEU A 110 1.84 -6.41 7.77
N VAL A 111 1.21 -5.47 8.48
CA VAL A 111 0.43 -4.40 7.86
C VAL A 111 1.32 -3.47 7.03
N ALA A 112 2.53 -3.16 7.51
CA ALA A 112 3.52 -2.41 6.74
C ALA A 112 3.95 -3.18 5.48
N ALA A 113 4.23 -4.49 5.60
CA ALA A 113 4.57 -5.35 4.47
C ALA A 113 3.46 -5.46 3.43
N PHE A 114 2.21 -5.60 3.86
CA PHE A 114 1.05 -5.60 2.98
C PHE A 114 0.93 -4.28 2.21
N THR A 115 1.05 -3.15 2.92
CA THR A 115 0.93 -1.83 2.31
C THR A 115 2.07 -1.59 1.31
N TRP A 116 3.29 -2.05 1.61
CA TRP A 116 4.41 -1.95 0.68
C TRP A 116 4.20 -2.80 -0.57
N ALA A 117 3.75 -4.04 -0.39
CA ALA A 117 3.43 -4.94 -1.50
C ALA A 117 2.35 -4.34 -2.41
N MET A 118 1.30 -3.76 -1.82
CA MET A 118 0.27 -3.03 -2.57
C MET A 118 0.88 -1.88 -3.38
N GLY A 119 1.81 -1.12 -2.79
CA GLY A 119 2.56 -0.10 -3.50
C GLY A 119 3.31 -0.62 -4.73
N GLN A 120 3.93 -1.80 -4.64
CA GLN A 120 4.58 -2.43 -5.80
C GLN A 120 3.59 -2.83 -6.88
N ILE A 121 2.42 -3.35 -6.49
CA ILE A 121 1.34 -3.65 -7.44
C ILE A 121 0.87 -2.38 -8.16
N LEU A 122 0.77 -1.24 -7.46
CA LEU A 122 0.37 0.04 -8.06
C LEU A 122 1.34 0.53 -9.15
N LYS A 123 2.64 0.25 -9.01
CA LYS A 123 3.66 0.56 -10.03
C LYS A 123 3.43 -0.17 -11.35
N ILE A 124 2.78 -1.34 -11.31
CA ILE A 124 2.44 -2.15 -12.49
C ILE A 124 1.03 -1.78 -12.99
N TYR A 125 0.11 -1.64 -12.04
CA TYR A 125 -1.29 -1.40 -12.30
C TYR A 125 -1.55 -0.06 -13.01
N PHE A 126 -0.98 1.05 -12.55
CA PHE A 126 -1.28 2.35 -13.14
C PHE A 126 -0.79 2.56 -14.58
N PRO A 127 0.41 2.09 -14.99
CA PRO A 127 0.78 2.06 -16.40
C PRO A 127 -0.25 1.33 -17.28
N LEU A 128 -0.74 0.17 -16.84
CA LEU A 128 -1.76 -0.59 -17.58
C LEU A 128 -3.04 0.23 -17.74
N ILE A 129 -3.51 0.88 -16.67
CA ILE A 129 -4.69 1.74 -16.73
C ILE A 129 -4.48 2.94 -17.64
N LYS A 130 -3.30 3.58 -17.60
CA LYS A 130 -2.96 4.70 -18.50
C LYS A 130 -3.03 4.29 -19.96
N GLU A 131 -2.63 3.06 -20.27
CA GLU A 131 -2.70 2.46 -21.61
C GLU A 131 -4.09 1.93 -21.98
N GLY A 132 -5.09 2.06 -21.10
CA GLY A 132 -6.44 1.52 -21.32
C GLY A 132 -6.52 0.00 -21.22
N LYS A 133 -5.50 -0.65 -20.66
CA LYS A 133 -5.43 -2.11 -20.49
C LYS A 133 -6.07 -2.53 -19.18
N THR A 134 -6.52 -3.78 -19.17
CA THR A 134 -6.95 -4.47 -17.94
C THR A 134 -5.85 -5.40 -17.45
N TRP A 135 -5.90 -5.74 -16.16
CA TRP A 135 -5.04 -6.75 -15.56
C TRP A 135 -5.94 -7.85 -15.00
N ASP A 136 -5.65 -9.11 -15.31
CA ASP A 136 -6.41 -10.23 -14.79
C ASP A 136 -6.40 -10.27 -13.26
N LYS A 137 -7.55 -10.62 -12.69
CA LYS A 137 -7.75 -10.62 -11.24
C LYS A 137 -6.87 -11.67 -10.55
N THR A 138 -6.75 -12.86 -11.14
CA THR A 138 -5.99 -13.98 -10.58
C THR A 138 -4.50 -13.69 -10.65
N GLU A 139 -4.04 -13.09 -11.75
CA GLU A 139 -2.67 -12.62 -11.90
C GLU A 139 -2.32 -11.53 -10.87
N MET A 140 -3.21 -10.55 -10.67
CA MET A 140 -3.03 -9.54 -9.62
C MET A 140 -2.93 -10.16 -8.22
N GLN A 141 -3.75 -11.17 -7.95
CA GLN A 141 -3.75 -11.88 -6.68
C GLN A 141 -2.45 -12.63 -6.43
N GLU A 142 -1.94 -13.35 -7.43
CA GLU A 142 -0.67 -14.07 -7.31
C GLU A 142 0.52 -13.11 -7.22
N ALA A 143 0.51 -12.03 -8.02
CA ALA A 143 1.52 -10.98 -7.92
C ALA A 143 1.54 -10.34 -6.52
N MET A 144 0.36 -10.08 -5.94
CA MET A 144 0.24 -9.53 -4.59
C MET A 144 0.81 -10.48 -3.53
N LYS A 145 0.49 -11.78 -3.65
CA LYS A 145 1.00 -12.81 -2.76
C LYS A 145 2.52 -12.89 -2.80
N ILE A 146 3.11 -12.92 -4.00
CA ILE A 146 4.57 -12.93 -4.17
C ILE A 146 5.19 -11.65 -3.59
N ALA A 147 4.63 -10.48 -3.91
CA ALA A 147 5.11 -9.20 -3.39
C ALA A 147 5.05 -9.15 -1.86
N TYR A 148 3.99 -9.67 -1.25
CA TYR A 148 3.82 -9.72 0.19
C TYR A 148 4.81 -10.68 0.87
N GLU A 149 5.01 -11.89 0.31
CA GLU A 149 6.01 -12.83 0.81
C GLU A 149 7.43 -12.27 0.75
N ASN A 150 7.73 -11.49 -0.29
CA ASN A 150 9.00 -10.77 -0.39
C ASN A 150 9.09 -9.63 0.62
N ALA A 151 8.02 -8.85 0.80
CA ALA A 151 7.96 -7.73 1.72
C ALA A 151 8.23 -8.15 3.18
N LYS A 152 7.75 -9.32 3.59
CA LYS A 152 8.03 -9.89 4.92
C LYS A 152 9.51 -10.20 5.16
N LYS A 153 10.29 -10.38 4.09
CA LYS A 153 11.72 -10.71 4.13
C LYS A 153 12.62 -9.47 3.96
N ILE A 154 12.04 -8.30 3.66
CA ILE A 154 12.79 -7.06 3.50
C ILE A 154 13.48 -6.68 4.81
N ASN A 155 14.74 -6.27 4.72
CA ASN A 155 15.39 -5.58 5.82
C ASN A 155 14.86 -4.14 5.89
N TRP A 156 13.77 -3.95 6.63
CA TRP A 156 13.12 -2.65 6.78
C TRP A 156 14.06 -1.56 7.30
N LYS A 157 15.05 -1.91 8.12
CA LYS A 157 16.02 -0.93 8.63
C LYS A 157 16.89 -0.35 7.51
N SER A 158 17.37 -1.17 6.58
CA SER A 158 18.13 -0.66 5.43
C SER A 158 17.22 0.09 4.46
N GLU A 159 16.02 -0.41 4.23
CA GLU A 159 15.08 0.19 3.29
C GLU A 159 14.64 1.58 3.76
N LEU A 160 14.27 1.72 5.04
CA LEU A 160 13.96 3.02 5.66
C LEU A 160 15.16 3.97 5.55
N LYS A 161 16.37 3.51 5.87
CA LYS A 161 17.56 4.36 5.79
C LYS A 161 17.82 4.85 4.36
N ASN A 162 17.53 4.04 3.35
CA ASN A 162 17.69 4.43 1.96
C ASN A 162 16.57 5.38 1.50
N SER A 163 15.32 5.14 1.91
CA SER A 163 14.19 6.01 1.56
C SER A 163 14.22 7.38 2.26
N PHE A 164 14.86 7.51 3.43
CA PHE A 164 15.00 8.78 4.17
C PHE A 164 16.32 9.51 3.92
N LYS A 165 17.21 8.98 3.08
CA LYS A 165 18.42 9.67 2.61
C LYS A 165 18.15 10.80 1.61
N PHE A 166 16.91 11.29 1.55
CA PHE A 166 16.60 12.54 0.83
C PHE A 166 17.55 13.63 1.30
N LYS A 167 18.25 14.19 0.30
CA LYS A 167 19.30 15.22 0.38
C LYS A 167 19.07 16.21 1.51
N LYS A 168 20.09 16.30 2.38
CA LYS A 168 20.47 17.54 3.04
C LYS A 168 21.36 18.29 2.06
N ASP A 169 20.76 18.82 0.99
CA ASP A 169 21.40 19.81 0.10
C ASP A 169 20.60 21.10 0.19
#